data_AF-A7SJU6-F1
#
_entry.id   AF-A7SJU6-F1
#
_cell.length_a   1.000
_cell.length_b   1.000
_cell.length_c   1.000
_cell.angle_alpha   90.00
_cell.angle_beta   90.00
_cell.angle_gamma   90.00
#
_symmetry.space_group_name_H-M   'P 1'
#
loop_
_entity.id
_entity.type
_entity.pdbx_description
1 polymer ?
#
loop_
_entity_poly.entity_id
_entity_poly.type
_entity_poly.pdbx_seq_one_letter_code
_entity_poly.pdbx_strand_id
1 'polypeptide(L)'
;SCLLPGCASCPLPGCASCLLPECASCLLPGCASCLLPGCASCPLPGCASCLLPGCASCLLPGCASCLLPGCASCLLPGCASCPLPGCASCLPPGCASCLLPGCASCPPPGCASCPPPGCASCLLPGCASCLLPGCASCPLPGCASCLLPGCASCPLPGCASCLLPGCASCLLPECASCLLPGCASCLLPGCASCLLPECASCLLPGCASCLLPQCASCPLPGCASCPL
;
A
#
# COMPACT_ATOMS: atom_id res chain seq x y z
N SER A 1 21.83 -27.44 7.15
CA SER A 1 22.07 -26.37 6.17
C SER A 1 22.24 -27.00 4.81
N CYS A 2 21.54 -26.50 3.79
CA CYS A 2 21.56 -27.03 2.43
C CYS A 2 22.10 -25.97 1.46
N LEU A 3 23.05 -26.36 0.60
CA LEU A 3 23.64 -25.47 -0.40
C LEU A 3 23.61 -26.19 -1.75
N LEU A 4 22.77 -25.71 -2.66
CA LEU A 4 22.48 -26.36 -3.94
C LEU A 4 22.37 -25.32 -5.06
N PRO A 5 23.43 -25.11 -5.85
CA PRO A 5 23.39 -24.21 -7.00
C PRO A 5 22.77 -24.89 -8.23
N GLY A 6 21.98 -24.12 -9.01
CA GLY A 6 21.58 -24.51 -10.37
C GLY A 6 20.58 -25.67 -10.45
N CYS A 7 19.68 -25.79 -9.47
CA CYS A 7 18.71 -26.88 -9.45
C CYS A 7 17.47 -26.59 -10.30
N ALA A 8 17.06 -27.58 -11.10
CA ALA A 8 15.79 -27.52 -11.82
C ALA A 8 14.58 -27.60 -10.87
N SER A 9 14.67 -28.38 -9.80
CA SER A 9 13.60 -28.53 -8.80
C SER A 9 14.17 -29.02 -7.45
N CYS A 10 13.84 -28.32 -6.35
CA CYS A 10 14.29 -28.69 -5.01
C CYS A 10 13.14 -28.64 -3.97
N PRO A 11 12.52 -29.80 -3.63
CA PRO A 11 11.64 -29.91 -2.48
C PRO A 11 12.45 -30.21 -1.21
N LEU A 12 12.45 -29.28 -0.26
CA LEU A 12 13.27 -29.34 0.97
C LEU A 12 12.43 -28.95 2.20
N PRO A 13 11.76 -29.91 2.85
CA PRO A 13 10.97 -29.63 4.04
C PRO A 13 11.84 -29.48 5.30
N GLY A 14 11.46 -28.55 6.18
CA GLY A 14 11.98 -28.46 7.56
C GLY A 14 13.45 -28.08 7.68
N CYS A 15 13.98 -27.31 6.73
CA CYS A 15 15.39 -26.95 6.74
C CYS A 15 15.67 -25.80 7.71
N ALA A 16 16.72 -25.96 8.52
CA ALA A 16 17.19 -24.87 9.38
C ALA A 16 17.74 -23.68 8.55
N SER A 17 18.44 -23.95 7.45
CA SER A 17 19.00 -22.90 6.57
C SER A 17 19.24 -23.42 5.16
N CYS A 18 18.83 -22.66 4.14
CA CYS A 18 19.02 -23.01 2.73
C CYS A 18 19.61 -21.87 1.90
N LEU A 19 20.56 -22.20 1.02
CA LEU A 19 21.14 -21.33 0.00
C LEU A 19 20.99 -21.99 -1.37
N LEU A 20 20.12 -21.42 -2.21
CA LEU A 20 19.71 -21.99 -3.50
C LEU A 20 19.80 -20.90 -4.59
N PRO A 21 20.99 -20.64 -5.15
CA PRO A 21 21.13 -19.71 -6.27
C PRO A 21 20.66 -20.33 -7.59
N GLU A 22 20.00 -19.49 -8.41
CA GLU A 22 19.57 -19.80 -9.78
C GLU A 22 18.74 -21.09 -9.92
N CYS A 23 17.77 -21.26 -9.02
CA CYS A 23 16.86 -22.41 -9.10
C CYS A 23 15.62 -22.08 -9.94
N ALA A 24 15.24 -23.00 -10.82
CA ALA A 24 14.01 -22.84 -11.59
C ALA A 24 12.76 -22.93 -10.68
N SER A 25 12.75 -23.92 -9.79
CA SER A 25 11.63 -24.16 -8.87
C SER A 25 12.10 -24.68 -7.51
N CYS A 26 11.59 -24.09 -6.43
CA CYS A 26 11.89 -24.53 -5.06
C CYS A 26 10.63 -24.62 -4.21
N LEU A 27 10.50 -25.68 -3.40
CA LEU A 27 9.42 -25.80 -2.43
C LEU A 27 10.00 -26.07 -1.04
N LEU A 28 9.95 -25.06 -0.17
CA LEU A 28 10.60 -25.07 1.14
C LEU A 28 9.60 -24.82 2.27
N PRO A 29 8.81 -25.83 2.67
CA PRO A 29 7.88 -25.70 3.78
C PRO A 29 8.63 -25.71 5.13
N GLY A 30 8.27 -24.77 6.01
CA GLY A 30 8.72 -24.73 7.40
C GLY A 30 10.21 -24.45 7.58
N CYS A 31 10.82 -23.70 6.68
CA CYS A 31 12.24 -23.39 6.77
C CYS A 31 12.48 -22.21 7.73
N ALA A 32 13.51 -22.32 8.58
CA ALA A 32 13.84 -21.24 9.49
C ALA A 32 14.50 -20.07 8.75
N SER A 33 15.35 -20.32 7.75
CA SER A 33 16.00 -19.27 6.96
C SER A 33 16.30 -19.72 5.53
N CYS A 34 15.99 -18.89 4.53
CA CYS A 34 16.31 -19.19 3.13
C CYS A 34 16.85 -17.97 2.39
N LEU A 35 17.85 -18.19 1.53
CA LEU A 35 18.41 -17.20 0.61
C LEU A 35 18.40 -17.76 -0.81
N LEU A 36 17.55 -17.19 -1.67
CA LEU A 36 17.18 -17.72 -2.99
C LEU A 36 17.35 -16.64 -4.08
N PRO A 37 18.57 -16.35 -4.53
CA PRO A 37 18.80 -15.36 -5.58
C PRO A 37 18.47 -15.92 -6.95
N GLY A 38 17.76 -15.13 -7.77
CA GLY A 38 17.50 -15.45 -9.18
C GLY A 38 16.57 -16.63 -9.41
N CYS A 39 15.67 -16.93 -8.46
CA CYS A 39 14.76 -18.07 -8.61
C CYS A 39 13.55 -17.73 -9.48
N ALA A 40 13.14 -18.64 -10.36
CA ALA A 40 11.97 -18.40 -11.21
C ALA A 40 10.66 -18.60 -10.44
N SER A 41 10.53 -19.67 -9.65
CA SER A 41 9.32 -19.93 -8.84
C SER A 41 9.62 -20.50 -7.46
N CYS A 42 9.03 -19.90 -6.42
CA CYS A 42 9.36 -20.19 -5.03
C CYS A 42 8.14 -20.15 -4.09
N PRO A 43 7.45 -21.30 -3.89
CA PRO A 43 6.57 -21.53 -2.76
C PRO A 43 7.33 -21.81 -1.44
N LEU A 44 7.18 -20.91 -0.46
CA LEU A 44 7.78 -21.00 0.88
C LEU A 44 6.72 -20.83 1.99
N PRO A 45 5.92 -21.86 2.29
CA PRO A 45 4.94 -21.78 3.37
C PRO A 45 5.59 -21.89 4.75
N GLY A 46 5.19 -21.02 5.68
CA GLY A 46 5.57 -21.09 7.09
C GLY A 46 7.05 -20.84 7.38
N CYS A 47 7.72 -20.03 6.55
CA CYS A 47 9.13 -19.73 6.77
C CYS A 47 9.33 -18.61 7.80
N ALA A 48 10.32 -18.74 8.67
CA ALA A 48 10.60 -17.70 9.65
C ALA A 48 11.30 -16.49 9.01
N SER A 49 12.24 -16.70 8.08
CA SER A 49 12.92 -15.61 7.37
C SER A 49 13.31 -16.00 5.95
N CYS A 50 13.05 -15.12 4.97
CA CYS A 50 13.43 -15.36 3.58
C CYS A 50 14.02 -14.11 2.89
N LEU A 51 15.04 -14.31 2.08
CA LEU A 51 15.64 -13.28 1.23
C LEU A 51 15.69 -13.76 -0.22
N LEU A 52 14.88 -13.13 -1.08
CA LEU A 52 14.63 -13.56 -2.47
C LEU A 52 14.88 -12.42 -3.47
N PRO A 53 16.16 -12.14 -3.81
CA PRO A 53 16.49 -11.10 -4.77
C PRO A 53 16.30 -11.59 -6.21
N GLY A 54 15.62 -10.78 -7.03
CA GLY A 54 15.48 -11.01 -8.47
C GLY A 54 14.59 -12.21 -8.83
N CYS A 55 13.64 -12.57 -7.96
CA CYS A 55 12.75 -13.70 -8.23
C CYS A 55 11.60 -13.33 -9.19
N ALA A 56 11.30 -14.21 -10.13
CA ALA A 56 10.19 -13.98 -11.05
C ALA A 56 8.82 -14.17 -10.37
N SER A 57 8.66 -15.20 -9.54
CA SER A 57 7.40 -15.45 -8.82
C SER A 57 7.60 -16.10 -7.46
N CYS A 58 6.95 -15.55 -6.42
CA CYS A 58 7.07 -16.05 -5.05
C CYS A 58 5.70 -16.19 -4.37
N LEU A 59 5.52 -17.26 -3.59
CA LEU A 59 4.33 -17.49 -2.76
C LEU A 59 4.75 -17.80 -1.32
N LEU A 60 4.51 -16.86 -0.40
CA LEU A 60 4.98 -16.91 0.99
C LEU A 60 3.82 -16.80 1.99
N PRO A 61 3.03 -17.86 2.21
CA PRO A 61 2.00 -17.84 3.24
C PRO A 61 2.58 -18.02 4.64
N GLY A 62 2.17 -17.17 5.58
CA GLY A 62 2.50 -17.27 7.01
C GLY A 62 3.97 -17.07 7.33
N CYS A 63 4.68 -16.26 6.54
CA CYS A 63 6.08 -15.96 6.82
C CYS A 63 6.24 -14.87 7.88
N ALA A 64 7.15 -15.07 8.84
CA ALA A 64 7.38 -14.06 9.87
C ALA A 64 8.09 -12.82 9.28
N SER A 65 9.13 -13.02 8.47
CA SER A 65 9.83 -11.90 7.80
C SER A 65 10.31 -12.26 6.40
N CYS A 66 10.19 -11.33 5.46
CA CYS A 66 10.60 -11.56 4.09
C CYS A 66 11.20 -10.32 3.41
N LEU A 67 12.27 -10.47 2.63
CA LEU A 67 12.88 -9.37 1.85
C LEU A 67 13.00 -9.76 0.38
N LEU A 68 12.26 -9.06 -0.48
CA LEU A 68 12.09 -9.40 -1.91
C LEU A 68 12.43 -8.20 -2.81
N PRO A 69 13.72 -7.94 -3.08
CA PRO A 69 14.13 -6.88 -3.98
C PRO A 69 14.04 -7.31 -5.44
N GLY A 70 13.41 -6.48 -6.28
CA GLY A 70 13.36 -6.66 -7.73
C GLY A 70 12.53 -7.86 -8.19
N CYS A 71 11.50 -8.24 -7.44
CA CYS A 71 10.64 -9.35 -7.82
C CYS A 71 9.59 -8.95 -8.85
N ALA A 72 9.32 -9.81 -9.83
CA ALA A 72 8.27 -9.52 -10.81
C ALA A 72 6.87 -9.70 -10.22
N SER A 73 6.62 -10.78 -9.45
CA SER A 73 5.32 -11.03 -8.83
C SER A 73 5.41 -11.76 -7.49
N CYS A 74 4.69 -11.26 -6.48
CA CYS A 74 4.69 -11.85 -5.14
C CYS A 74 3.29 -11.97 -4.53
N LEU A 75 3.00 -13.11 -3.90
CA LEU A 75 1.80 -13.37 -3.10
C LEU A 75 2.20 -13.70 -1.65
N LEU A 76 1.77 -12.88 -0.70
CA LEU A 76 2.24 -12.93 0.69
C LEU A 76 1.09 -12.94 1.72
N PRO A 77 0.32 -14.02 1.84
CA PRO A 77 -0.76 -14.10 2.82
C PRO A 77 -0.24 -14.14 4.26
N GLY A 78 -0.74 -13.26 5.13
CA GLY A 78 -0.52 -13.35 6.58
C GLY A 78 0.95 -13.21 7.01
N CYS A 79 1.76 -12.48 6.24
CA CYS A 79 3.13 -12.19 6.65
C CYS A 79 3.20 -11.09 7.70
N ALA A 80 4.09 -11.21 8.70
CA ALA A 80 4.20 -10.17 9.72
C ALA A 80 4.95 -8.93 9.19
N SER A 81 6.12 -9.11 8.56
CA SER A 81 6.91 -7.99 8.02
C SER A 81 7.53 -8.31 6.65
N CYS A 82 7.26 -7.46 5.65
CA CYS A 82 7.77 -7.67 4.30
C CYS A 82 8.17 -6.39 3.58
N PRO A 83 9.48 -6.08 3.50
CA PRO A 83 10.06 -5.13 2.54
C PRO A 83 10.18 -5.69 1.10
N LEU A 84 9.58 -4.98 0.15
CA LEU A 84 9.54 -5.30 -1.29
C LEU A 84 9.95 -4.10 -2.16
N PRO A 85 11.24 -3.77 -2.26
CA PRO A 85 11.70 -2.69 -3.13
C PRO A 85 11.72 -3.09 -4.61
N GLY A 86 11.17 -2.23 -5.48
CA GLY A 86 11.24 -2.38 -6.93
C GLY A 86 10.46 -3.57 -7.50
N CYS A 87 9.36 -3.96 -6.85
CA CYS A 87 8.53 -5.06 -7.33
C CYS A 87 7.50 -4.58 -8.36
N ALA A 88 7.27 -5.36 -9.42
CA ALA A 88 6.28 -4.98 -10.44
C ALA A 88 4.84 -5.19 -9.94
N SER A 89 4.54 -6.33 -9.33
CA SER A 89 3.23 -6.62 -8.74
C SER A 89 3.32 -7.37 -7.41
N CYS A 90 2.53 -6.94 -6.43
CA CYS A 90 2.51 -7.55 -5.09
C CYS A 90 1.07 -7.68 -4.56
N LEU A 91 0.70 -8.85 -4.01
CA LEU A 91 -0.52 -9.06 -3.24
C LEU A 91 -0.19 -9.56 -1.82
N PRO A 92 -0.12 -8.67 -0.81
CA PRO A 92 -0.01 -9.04 0.60
C PRO A 92 -1.36 -8.90 1.34
N PRO A 93 -2.23 -9.93 1.35
CA PRO A 93 -3.43 -9.90 2.16
C PRO A 93 -3.11 -10.17 3.65
N GLY A 94 -3.63 -9.33 4.54
CA GLY A 94 -3.57 -9.54 5.99
C GLY A 94 -2.19 -9.41 6.62
N CYS A 95 -1.30 -8.61 6.03
CA CYS A 95 0.02 -8.36 6.60
C CYS A 95 -0.02 -7.31 7.71
N ALA A 96 0.79 -7.48 8.76
CA ALA A 96 0.90 -6.47 9.81
C ALA A 96 1.65 -5.22 9.30
N SER A 97 2.77 -5.41 8.61
CA SER A 97 3.54 -4.33 8.00
C SER A 97 4.13 -4.70 6.63
N CYS A 98 3.89 -3.85 5.64
CA CYS A 98 4.49 -3.95 4.30
C CYS A 98 5.17 -2.64 3.89
N LEU A 99 6.41 -2.72 3.39
CA LEU A 99 7.17 -1.58 2.87
C LEU A 99 7.44 -1.81 1.38
N LEU A 100 6.88 -0.97 0.51
CA LEU A 100 6.92 -1.16 -0.95
C LEU A 100 7.44 0.09 -1.70
N PRO A 101 8.76 0.35 -1.71
CA PRO A 101 9.32 1.41 -2.55
C PRO A 101 9.22 1.07 -4.04
N GLY A 102 8.71 2.01 -4.86
CA GLY A 102 8.81 1.94 -6.32
C GLY A 102 8.04 0.78 -6.97
N CYS A 103 6.88 0.42 -6.42
CA CYS A 103 6.04 -0.64 -6.99
C CYS A 103 5.07 -0.11 -8.05
N ALA A 104 4.88 -0.86 -9.14
CA ALA A 104 3.94 -0.45 -10.19
C ALA A 104 2.48 -0.70 -9.78
N SER A 105 2.19 -1.84 -9.13
CA SER A 105 0.83 -2.21 -8.70
C SER A 105 0.83 -2.97 -7.38
N CYS A 106 -0.04 -2.55 -6.44
CA CYS A 106 -0.19 -3.23 -5.15
C CYS A 106 -1.61 -3.08 -4.57
N PRO A 107 -2.40 -4.16 -4.50
CA PRO A 107 -3.64 -4.22 -3.74
C PRO A 107 -3.53 -5.08 -2.48
N PRO A 108 -3.17 -4.51 -1.30
CA PRO A 108 -3.22 -5.22 -0.03
C PRO A 108 -4.56 -5.01 0.69
N PRO A 109 -5.46 -6.00 0.74
CA PRO A 109 -6.59 -5.95 1.68
C PRO A 109 -6.13 -6.19 3.11
N GLY A 110 -6.59 -5.33 4.05
CA GLY A 110 -6.51 -5.59 5.49
C GLY A 110 -5.12 -5.46 6.12
N CYS A 111 -4.26 -4.58 5.60
CA CYS A 111 -2.97 -4.28 6.25
C CYS A 111 -3.13 -3.25 7.39
N ALA A 112 -2.38 -3.44 8.48
CA ALA A 112 -2.36 -2.49 9.59
C ALA A 112 -1.50 -1.24 9.29
N SER A 113 -0.40 -1.41 8.56
CA SER A 113 0.51 -0.33 8.15
C SER A 113 1.15 -0.59 6.78
N CYS A 114 1.09 0.39 5.88
CA CYS A 114 1.70 0.30 4.55
C CYS A 114 2.27 1.67 4.10
N PRO A 115 3.61 1.84 4.10
CA PRO A 115 4.27 3.02 3.53
C PRO A 115 4.98 2.71 2.20
N PRO A 116 4.32 2.90 1.05
CA PRO A 116 4.96 2.90 -0.25
C PRO A 116 5.31 4.33 -0.75
N PRO A 117 6.59 4.69 -0.85
CA PRO A 117 6.99 5.84 -1.65
C PRO A 117 7.01 5.49 -3.14
N GLY A 118 6.34 6.32 -3.96
CA GLY A 118 6.47 6.32 -5.42
C GLY A 118 5.77 5.18 -6.17
N CYS A 119 4.47 4.97 -5.93
CA CYS A 119 3.67 3.98 -6.65
C CYS A 119 2.83 4.58 -7.78
N ALA A 120 2.69 3.85 -8.88
CA ALA A 120 1.77 4.25 -9.96
C ALA A 120 0.30 4.02 -9.56
N SER A 121 -0.02 2.83 -9.02
CA SER A 121 -1.37 2.50 -8.57
C SER A 121 -1.36 1.64 -7.29
N CYS A 122 -2.13 2.07 -6.28
CA CYS A 122 -2.28 1.37 -5.01
C CYS A 122 -3.76 1.27 -4.60
N LEU A 123 -4.25 0.09 -4.22
CA LEU A 123 -5.64 -0.09 -3.75
C LEU A 123 -5.66 -0.71 -2.35
N LEU A 124 -6.05 0.06 -1.33
CA LEU A 124 -5.93 -0.33 0.09
C LEU A 124 -7.31 -0.30 0.79
N PRO A 125 -8.06 -1.41 0.79
CA PRO A 125 -9.32 -1.51 1.51
C PRO A 125 -9.10 -1.84 2.99
N GLY A 126 -9.78 -1.09 3.88
CA GLY A 126 -9.91 -1.41 5.30
C GLY A 126 -8.63 -1.24 6.11
N CYS A 127 -7.77 -0.30 5.74
CA CYS A 127 -6.51 -0.07 6.44
C CYS A 127 -6.69 0.84 7.67
N ALA A 128 -6.01 0.51 8.76
CA ALA A 128 -6.00 1.36 9.95
C ALA A 128 -5.18 2.63 9.72
N SER A 129 -4.00 2.51 9.11
CA SER A 129 -3.11 3.64 8.85
C SER A 129 -2.30 3.47 7.57
N CYS A 130 -2.24 4.52 6.75
CA CYS A 130 -1.54 4.53 5.46
C CYS A 130 -0.71 5.80 5.27
N LEU A 131 0.50 5.69 4.74
CA LEU A 131 1.35 6.84 4.39
C LEU A 131 1.94 6.66 2.99
N LEU A 132 1.47 7.44 2.02
CA LEU A 132 1.74 7.23 0.59
C LEU A 132 2.22 8.53 -0.09
N PRO A 133 3.53 8.81 -0.14
CA PRO A 133 4.07 9.94 -0.89
C PRO A 133 4.23 9.64 -2.38
N GLY A 134 3.77 10.56 -3.22
CA GLY A 134 4.04 10.58 -4.66
C GLY A 134 3.33 9.47 -5.44
N CYS A 135 2.03 9.28 -5.20
CA CYS A 135 1.24 8.27 -5.91
C CYS A 135 0.42 8.88 -7.05
N ALA A 136 0.37 8.21 -8.21
CA ALA A 136 -0.48 8.69 -9.30
C ALA A 136 -1.97 8.37 -9.04
N SER A 137 -2.28 7.17 -8.54
CA SER A 137 -3.66 6.75 -8.25
C SER A 137 -3.76 5.89 -7.00
N CYS A 138 -4.58 6.30 -6.02
CA CYS A 138 -4.73 5.56 -4.77
C CYS A 138 -6.17 5.50 -4.23
N PRO A 139 -6.95 4.47 -4.60
CA PRO A 139 -8.20 4.12 -3.91
C PRO A 139 -7.98 3.52 -2.51
N LEU A 140 -8.58 4.14 -1.50
CA LEU A 140 -8.51 3.71 -0.09
C LEU A 140 -9.91 3.68 0.57
N PRO A 141 -10.74 2.67 0.31
CA PRO A 141 -12.06 2.56 0.94
C PRO A 141 -11.96 2.12 2.41
N GLY A 142 -12.69 2.80 3.30
CA GLY A 142 -12.86 2.42 4.71
C GLY A 142 -11.59 2.55 5.55
N CYS A 143 -10.72 3.52 5.24
CA CYS A 143 -9.49 3.71 5.99
C CYS A 143 -9.70 4.58 7.23
N ALA A 144 -9.12 4.20 8.37
CA ALA A 144 -9.24 5.02 9.58
C ALA A 144 -8.39 6.30 9.45
N SER A 145 -7.11 6.17 9.09
CA SER A 145 -6.20 7.32 8.94
C SER A 145 -5.31 7.20 7.71
N CYS A 146 -5.10 8.28 6.97
CA CYS A 146 -4.15 8.29 5.86
C CYS A 146 -3.44 9.64 5.64
N LEU A 147 -2.19 9.57 5.16
CA LEU A 147 -1.35 10.72 4.82
C LEU A 147 -0.77 10.52 3.42
N LEU A 148 -1.20 11.35 2.46
CA LEU A 148 -0.95 11.17 1.02
C LEU A 148 -0.37 12.45 0.37
N PRO A 149 0.93 12.73 0.53
CA PRO A 149 1.56 13.89 -0.11
C PRO A 149 1.72 13.71 -1.62
N GLY A 150 1.40 14.76 -2.39
CA GLY A 150 1.74 14.85 -3.81
C GLY A 150 1.03 13.79 -4.68
N CYS A 151 -0.21 13.45 -4.34
CA CYS A 151 -0.96 12.45 -5.09
C CYS A 151 -1.76 13.05 -6.24
N ALA A 152 -1.78 12.39 -7.41
CA ALA A 152 -2.54 12.91 -8.55
C ALA A 152 -4.04 12.59 -8.45
N SER A 153 -4.43 11.40 -7.99
CA SER A 153 -5.85 11.03 -7.85
C SER A 153 -6.10 10.08 -6.68
N CYS A 154 -6.97 10.47 -5.75
CA CYS A 154 -7.26 9.68 -4.55
C CYS A 154 -8.75 9.61 -4.20
N PRO A 155 -9.44 8.50 -4.53
CA PRO A 155 -10.77 8.21 -4.00
C PRO A 155 -10.72 7.49 -2.64
N LEU A 156 -11.32 8.10 -1.63
CA LEU A 156 -11.26 7.70 -0.22
C LEU A 156 -12.67 7.66 0.41
N PRO A 157 -13.51 6.68 0.05
CA PRO A 157 -14.85 6.58 0.63
C PRO A 157 -14.81 6.07 2.09
N GLY A 158 -15.56 6.73 2.97
CA GLY A 158 -15.76 6.31 4.37
C GLY A 158 -14.51 6.39 5.23
N CYS A 159 -13.66 7.41 5.01
CA CYS A 159 -12.44 7.57 5.78
C CYS A 159 -12.66 8.39 7.05
N ALA A 160 -12.08 7.99 8.18
CA ALA A 160 -12.25 8.78 9.42
C ALA A 160 -11.38 10.04 9.41
N SER A 161 -10.10 9.92 9.03
CA SER A 161 -9.17 11.05 8.96
C SER A 161 -8.22 10.96 7.77
N CYS A 162 -7.98 12.08 7.09
CA CYS A 162 -7.02 12.12 5.98
C CYS A 162 -6.28 13.46 5.87
N LEU A 163 -5.01 13.39 5.45
CA LEU A 163 -4.15 14.55 5.19
C LEU A 163 -3.51 14.42 3.80
N LEU A 164 -3.92 15.26 2.85
CA LEU A 164 -3.51 15.19 1.44
C LEU A 164 -2.90 16.51 0.93
N PRO A 165 -1.63 16.80 1.25
CA PRO A 165 -0.96 18.00 0.76
C PRO A 165 -0.57 17.89 -0.71
N GLY A 166 -0.86 18.93 -1.49
CA GLY A 166 -0.44 19.05 -2.90
C GLY A 166 -1.09 18.01 -3.82
N CYS A 167 -2.34 17.66 -3.56
CA CYS A 167 -3.08 16.68 -4.35
C CYS A 167 -3.77 17.32 -5.56
N ALA A 168 -3.72 16.66 -6.72
CA ALA A 168 -4.37 17.20 -7.92
C ALA A 168 -5.89 16.94 -7.91
N SER A 169 -6.34 15.75 -7.53
CA SER A 169 -7.78 15.42 -7.47
C SER A 169 -8.10 14.43 -6.36
N CYS A 170 -9.14 14.72 -5.56
CA CYS A 170 -9.60 13.85 -4.47
C CYS A 170 -11.12 13.67 -4.47
N LEU A 171 -11.59 12.47 -4.08
CA LEU A 171 -13.01 12.17 -3.92
C LEU A 171 -13.24 11.45 -2.59
N LEU A 172 -13.90 12.13 -1.64
CA LEU A 172 -13.94 11.77 -0.23
C LEU A 172 -15.40 11.73 0.29
N PRO A 173 -16.22 10.75 -0.10
CA PRO A 173 -17.57 10.63 0.43
C PRO A 173 -17.55 10.12 1.87
N GLU A 174 -18.42 10.67 2.71
CA GLU A 174 -18.64 10.29 4.12
C GLU A 174 -17.36 10.32 4.97
N CYS A 175 -16.45 11.25 4.68
CA CYS A 175 -15.26 11.39 5.49
C CYS A 175 -15.52 12.20 6.77
N ALA A 176 -15.07 11.72 7.92
CA ALA A 176 -15.30 12.44 9.17
C ALA A 176 -14.42 13.70 9.27
N SER A 177 -13.14 13.60 8.88
CA SER A 177 -12.21 14.73 8.91
C SER A 177 -11.19 14.69 7.78
N CYS A 178 -10.89 15.85 7.19
CA CYS A 178 -9.90 15.95 6.13
C CYS A 178 -9.14 17.28 6.13
N LEU A 179 -7.85 17.23 5.78
CA LEU A 179 -6.97 18.39 5.62
C LEU A 179 -6.25 18.31 4.27
N LEU A 180 -6.57 19.20 3.35
CA LEU A 180 -6.09 19.17 1.96
C LEU A 180 -5.47 20.52 1.57
N PRO A 181 -4.21 20.79 1.94
CA PRO A 181 -3.53 22.02 1.56
C PRO A 181 -3.04 21.95 0.11
N GLY A 182 -3.27 23.03 -0.66
CA GLY A 182 -2.80 23.17 -2.03
C GLY A 182 -3.44 22.16 -3.00
N CYS A 183 -4.72 21.87 -2.81
CA CYS A 183 -5.44 20.91 -3.63
C CYS A 183 -6.00 21.54 -4.91
N ALA A 184 -5.82 20.93 -6.09
CA ALA A 184 -6.36 21.53 -7.31
C ALA A 184 -7.89 21.31 -7.43
N SER A 185 -8.36 20.08 -7.18
CA SER A 185 -9.79 19.75 -7.20
C SER A 185 -10.17 18.74 -6.13
N CYS A 186 -11.30 18.94 -5.46
CA CYS A 186 -11.83 17.95 -4.52
C CYS A 186 -13.36 17.88 -4.49
N LEU A 187 -13.88 16.67 -4.26
CA LEU A 187 -15.30 16.40 -4.12
C LEU A 187 -15.54 15.66 -2.79
N LEU A 188 -16.28 16.30 -1.88
CA LEU A 188 -16.45 15.85 -0.49
C LEU A 188 -17.93 15.75 -0.09
N PRO A 189 -18.67 14.73 -0.57
CA PRO A 189 -20.06 14.53 -0.14
C PRO A 189 -20.16 14.07 1.31
N GLY A 190 -20.98 14.74 2.12
CA GLY A 190 -21.33 14.28 3.47
C GLY A 190 -20.16 14.31 4.46
N CYS A 191 -19.14 15.13 4.21
CA CYS A 191 -18.02 15.22 5.14
C CYS A 191 -18.38 15.99 6.42
N ALA A 192 -17.96 15.49 7.58
CA ALA A 192 -18.25 16.19 8.84
C ALA A 192 -17.35 17.42 9.04
N SER A 193 -16.06 17.34 8.69
CA SER A 193 -15.12 18.45 8.86
C SER A 193 -14.05 18.49 7.77
N CYS A 194 -13.82 19.67 7.17
CA CYS A 194 -12.83 19.85 6.11
C CYS A 194 -11.99 21.11 6.29
N LEU A 195 -10.67 21.02 6.07
CA LEU A 195 -9.74 22.15 6.08
C LEU A 195 -8.98 22.20 4.75
N LEU A 196 -9.24 23.24 3.95
CA LEU A 196 -8.87 23.30 2.53
C LEU A 196 -8.13 24.63 2.22
N PRO A 197 -6.91 24.82 2.72
CA PRO A 197 -6.14 26.01 2.39
C PRO A 197 -5.61 25.95 0.95
N GLU A 198 -5.68 27.08 0.23
CA GLU A 198 -5.16 27.23 -1.14
C GLU A 198 -5.73 26.23 -2.16
N CYS A 199 -6.99 25.80 -1.99
CA CYS A 199 -7.62 24.91 -2.95
C CYS A 199 -8.20 25.66 -4.16
N ALA A 200 -7.90 25.20 -5.37
CA ALA A 200 -8.39 25.87 -6.58
C ALA A 200 -9.88 25.61 -6.80
N SER A 201 -10.36 24.38 -6.59
CA SER A 201 -11.77 24.03 -6.78
C SER A 201 -12.24 22.96 -5.80
N CYS A 202 -13.45 23.14 -5.25
CA CYS A 202 -14.01 22.21 -4.28
C CYS A 202 -15.54 22.09 -4.41
N LEU A 203 -16.10 20.89 -4.23
CA LEU A 203 -17.54 20.66 -4.20
C LEU A 203 -17.91 19.89 -2.94
N LEU A 204 -18.65 20.53 -2.03
CA LEU A 204 -18.92 20.05 -0.67
C LEU A 204 -20.42 19.86 -0.39
N PRO A 205 -21.11 18.91 -1.03
CA PRO A 205 -22.52 18.67 -0.76
C PRO A 205 -22.73 18.07 0.63
N GLY A 206 -23.55 18.72 1.46
CA GLY A 206 -23.95 18.18 2.77
C GLY A 206 -22.83 18.16 3.82
N CYS A 207 -21.81 19.01 3.70
CA CYS A 207 -20.75 19.07 4.71
C CYS A 207 -21.19 19.80 5.98
N ALA A 208 -20.86 19.27 7.16
CA ALA A 208 -21.25 19.89 8.41
C ALA A 208 -20.41 21.15 8.72
N SER A 209 -19.08 21.07 8.59
CA SER A 209 -18.17 22.20 8.82
C SER A 209 -17.00 22.21 7.83
N CYS A 210 -16.66 23.38 7.30
CA CYS A 210 -15.49 23.54 6.43
C CYS A 210 -14.76 24.87 6.70
N LEU A 211 -13.44 24.90 6.55
CA LEU A 211 -12.61 26.10 6.61
C LEU A 211 -11.81 26.22 5.31
N LEU A 212 -12.02 27.31 4.56
CA LEU A 212 -11.63 27.46 3.15
C LEU A 212 -10.75 28.70 2.88
N PRO A 213 -9.61 28.87 3.59
CA PRO A 213 -8.78 30.05 3.38
C PRO A 213 -8.19 30.02 1.98
N GLN A 214 -8.47 31.07 1.21
CA GLN A 214 -7.98 31.28 -0.16
C GLN A 214 -8.43 30.22 -1.17
N CYS A 215 -9.67 29.74 -1.06
CA CYS A 215 -10.28 28.91 -2.10
C CYS A 215 -10.79 29.73 -3.29
N ALA A 216 -10.44 29.33 -4.52
CA ALA A 216 -10.83 30.08 -5.72
C ALA A 216 -12.28 29.81 -6.19
N SER A 217 -12.81 28.60 -5.99
CA SER A 217 -14.19 28.25 -6.38
C SER A 217 -14.75 27.11 -5.54
N CYS A 218 -15.87 27.34 -4.85
CA CYS A 218 -16.44 26.34 -3.94
C CYS A 218 -17.98 26.36 -3.86
N PRO A 219 -18.69 25.54 -4.66
CA PRO A 219 -20.10 25.23 -4.43
C PRO A 219 -20.33 24.44 -3.13
N LEU A 220 -21.20 24.99 -2.26
CA LEU A 220 -21.51 24.50 -0.91
C LEU A 220 -23.00 24.13 -0.73
N PRO A 221 -23.58 23.22 -1.53
CA PRO A 221 -24.99 22.88 -1.39
C PRO A 221 -25.25 22.10 -0.09
N GLY A 222 -26.05 22.68 0.81
CA GLY A 222 -26.45 22.03 2.07
C GLY A 222 -25.35 22.00 3.14
N CYS A 223 -24.35 22.88 3.07
CA CYS A 223 -23.36 23.03 4.13
C CYS A 223 -23.95 23.72 5.37
N ALA A 224 -23.65 23.18 6.56
CA ALA A 224 -24.16 23.77 7.81
C ALA A 224 -23.30 24.94 8.32
N SER A 225 -21.98 24.92 8.12
CA SER A 225 -21.08 25.99 8.58
C SER A 225 -19.81 26.12 7.73
N CYS A 226 -19.48 27.35 7.31
CA CYS A 226 -18.30 27.65 6.48
C CYS A 226 -17.75 29.07 6.75
N PRO A 227 -16.85 29.23 7.73
CA PRO A 227 -15.99 30.40 7.79
C PRO A 227 -14.97 30.38 6.65
N LEU A 228 -14.94 31.47 5.87
CA LEU A 228 -13.92 31.74 4.85
C LEU A 228 -12.59 32.17 5.49
#